data_AF-A0A4U0WES8-F1
#
_entry.id   AF-A0A4U0WES8-F1
#
_cell.length_a   1.000
_cell.length_b   1.000
_cell.length_c   1.000
_cell.angle_alpha   90.00
_cell.angle_beta   90.00
_cell.angle_gamma   90.00
#
_symmetry.space_group_name_H-M   'P 1'
#
loop_
_entity.id
_entity.type
_entity.pdbx_description
1 polymer ?
#
loop_
_entity_poly.entity_id
_entity_poly.type
_entity_poly.pdbx_seq_one_letter_code
_entity_poly.pdbx_strand_id
1 'polypeptide(L)'
;MKHSKGWINLNRLADKEKCDAAARDALGSTSHGTDGPQYTQRCADIMREVLIHHAPELDKQADLLKPGARRRSQAIAQFRPNPPLASSSQVLLFIALTKLDKTNGMFSFIEVPEDNSIPRSEWKEEEVAMEPGEGVMWRGDCERRIGDGDGGIILIILYD
;
A
#
# COMPACT_ATOMS: atom_id res chain seq x y z
N MET A 1 -14.26 12.65 -19.97
CA MET A 1 -13.13 12.76 -19.01
C MET A 1 -12.35 11.47 -19.13
N LYS A 2 -11.01 11.50 -19.20
CA LYS A 2 -10.21 10.27 -19.15
C LYS A 2 -10.34 9.70 -17.74
N HIS A 3 -10.82 8.47 -17.62
CA HIS A 3 -10.94 7.76 -16.35
C HIS A 3 -9.55 7.72 -15.70
N SER A 4 -9.39 8.36 -14.54
CA SER A 4 -8.18 8.17 -13.75
C SER A 4 -8.26 6.77 -13.15
N LYS A 5 -7.22 5.96 -13.35
CA LYS A 5 -7.05 4.68 -12.64
C LYS A 5 -7.33 4.91 -11.15
N GLY A 6 -8.02 3.97 -10.50
CA GLY A 6 -8.36 4.09 -9.07
C GLY A 6 -7.15 3.93 -8.13
N TRP A 7 -5.95 3.77 -8.68
CA TRP A 7 -4.68 3.65 -7.99
C TRP A 7 -3.56 4.44 -8.68
N ILE A 8 -2.50 4.73 -7.94
CA ILE A 8 -1.30 5.46 -8.35
C ILE A 8 -0.08 4.77 -7.74
N ASN A 9 0.87 4.36 -8.58
CA ASN A 9 2.16 3.83 -8.13
C ASN A 9 3.11 4.97 -7.76
N LEU A 10 3.83 4.82 -6.66
CA LEU A 10 4.66 5.83 -6.04
C LEU A 10 6.07 5.30 -5.84
N ASN A 11 7.02 5.90 -6.55
CA ASN A 11 8.40 5.44 -6.51
C ASN A 11 9.19 6.29 -5.49
N ARG A 12 10.11 5.65 -4.76
CA ARG A 12 11.10 6.31 -3.89
C ARG A 12 10.48 7.20 -2.80
N LEU A 13 9.51 6.68 -2.06
CA LEU A 13 8.93 7.36 -0.88
C LEU A 13 9.85 7.30 0.34
N ALA A 14 10.65 6.23 0.45
CA ALA A 14 11.61 6.04 1.52
C ALA A 14 12.89 5.36 0.99
N ASP A 15 13.96 5.48 1.75
CA ASP A 15 15.22 4.79 1.45
C ASP A 15 15.07 3.27 1.60
N LYS A 16 15.57 2.54 0.60
CA LYS A 16 15.46 1.08 0.53
C LYS A 16 16.17 0.38 1.70
N GLU A 17 17.37 0.84 2.06
CA GLU A 17 18.15 0.21 3.14
C GLU A 17 17.49 0.42 4.50
N LYS A 18 16.90 1.60 4.74
CA LYS A 18 16.09 1.86 5.94
C LYS A 18 14.86 0.95 6.00
N CYS A 19 14.15 0.78 4.88
CA CYS A 19 13.00 -0.13 4.77
C CYS A 19 13.38 -1.57 5.09
N ASP A 20 14.46 -2.08 4.49
CA ASP A 20 14.95 -3.44 4.74
C ASP A 20 15.39 -3.63 6.20
N ALA A 21 15.99 -2.62 6.83
CA ALA A 21 16.31 -2.65 8.26
C ALA A 21 15.04 -2.67 9.15
N ALA A 22 14.04 -1.85 8.83
CA ALA A 22 12.77 -1.84 9.57
C ALA A 22 12.02 -3.17 9.44
N ALA A 23 12.01 -3.78 8.25
CA ALA A 23 11.44 -5.09 8.02
C ALA A 23 12.13 -6.18 8.87
N ARG A 24 13.46 -6.18 8.92
CA ARG A 24 14.22 -7.11 9.77
C ARG A 24 13.94 -6.91 11.25
N ASP A 25 13.85 -5.68 11.74
CA ASP A 25 13.54 -5.40 13.14
C ASP A 25 12.11 -5.84 13.50
N ALA A 26 11.17 -5.60 12.58
CA ALA A 26 9.77 -6.01 12.74
C ALA A 26 9.63 -7.54 12.83
N LEU A 27 10.44 -8.29 12.07
CA LEU A 27 10.52 -9.76 12.14
C LEU A 27 11.34 -10.27 13.33
N GLY A 28 12.47 -9.63 13.65
CA GLY A 28 13.36 -10.07 14.73
C GLY A 28 12.75 -9.93 16.13
N SER A 29 11.71 -9.12 16.26
CA SER A 29 10.95 -8.96 17.51
C SER A 29 10.01 -10.14 17.81
N THR A 30 9.90 -11.14 16.92
CA THR A 30 9.00 -12.31 17.07
C THR A 30 9.64 -13.45 17.88
N SER A 31 10.47 -13.15 18.88
CA SER A 31 11.23 -14.12 19.70
C SER A 31 10.37 -15.24 20.34
N HIS A 32 9.05 -15.10 20.35
CA HIS A 32 8.10 -16.11 20.84
C HIS A 32 6.94 -16.35 19.86
N GLY A 33 7.22 -17.10 18.80
CA GLY A 33 6.37 -18.20 18.29
C GLY A 33 4.98 -17.94 17.69
N THR A 34 4.31 -16.81 17.89
CA THR A 34 2.93 -16.62 17.40
C THR A 34 2.57 -15.20 16.95
N ASP A 35 3.41 -14.20 17.23
CA ASP A 35 3.07 -12.81 16.95
C ASP A 35 3.61 -12.40 15.58
N GLY A 36 2.76 -11.77 14.75
CA GLY A 36 3.17 -11.19 13.48
C GLY A 36 4.19 -10.05 13.65
N PRO A 37 4.73 -9.51 12.54
CA PRO A 37 5.68 -8.41 12.57
C PRO A 37 5.17 -7.23 13.40
N GLN A 38 6.04 -6.70 14.24
CA GLN A 38 5.72 -5.62 15.16
C GLN A 38 5.95 -4.25 14.50
N TYR A 39 5.10 -3.28 14.84
CA TYR A 39 5.36 -1.89 14.46
C TYR A 39 6.50 -1.34 15.33
N THR A 40 7.71 -1.25 14.77
CA THR A 40 8.92 -0.84 15.49
C THR A 40 9.16 0.67 15.43
N GLN A 41 10.13 1.16 16.21
CA GLN A 41 10.57 2.56 16.12
C GLN A 41 11.07 2.91 14.70
N ARG A 42 11.75 1.98 14.01
CA ARG A 42 12.20 2.22 12.63
C ARG A 42 11.02 2.38 11.66
N CYS A 43 9.95 1.61 11.84
CA CYS A 43 8.70 1.80 11.09
C CYS A 43 8.14 3.21 11.29
N ALA A 44 8.15 3.71 12.53
CA ALA A 44 7.71 5.07 12.85
C ALA A 44 8.60 6.14 12.24
N ASP A 45 9.91 5.93 12.22
CA ASP A 45 10.86 6.90 11.66
C ASP A 45 10.74 7.00 10.14
N ILE A 46 10.59 5.86 9.44
CA ILE A 46 10.30 5.84 8.00
C ILE A 46 9.01 6.58 7.69
N MET A 47 7.94 6.29 8.43
CA MET A 47 6.67 6.97 8.23
C MET A 47 6.82 8.48 8.44
N ARG A 48 7.50 8.92 9.50
CA ARG A 48 7.73 10.34 9.76
C ARG A 48 8.49 11.01 8.62
N GLU A 49 9.54 10.36 8.11
CA GLU A 49 10.34 10.85 6.98
C GLU A 49 9.47 11.01 5.72
N VAL A 50 8.67 9.99 5.38
CA VAL A 50 7.73 10.04 4.25
C VAL A 50 6.76 11.22 4.41
N LEU A 51 6.18 11.37 5.59
CA LEU A 51 5.22 12.43 5.87
C LEU A 51 5.86 13.83 5.84
N ILE A 52 7.12 13.99 6.27
CA ILE A 52 7.82 15.28 6.23
C ILE A 52 8.15 15.67 4.79
N HIS A 53 8.64 14.73 3.98
CA HIS A 53 9.18 15.06 2.66
C HIS A 53 8.17 14.97 1.52
N HIS A 54 7.15 14.11 1.65
CA HIS A 54 6.22 13.81 0.56
C HIS A 54 4.78 14.24 0.85
N ALA A 55 4.47 14.75 2.06
CA ALA A 55 3.12 15.20 2.45
C ALA A 55 2.36 15.97 1.35
N PRO A 56 2.90 17.07 0.79
CA PRO A 56 2.11 17.89 -0.13
C PRO A 56 1.78 17.18 -1.44
N GLU A 57 2.65 16.29 -1.90
CA GLU A 57 2.42 15.54 -3.13
C GLU A 57 1.45 14.37 -2.89
N LEU A 58 1.62 13.65 -1.78
CA LEU A 58 0.71 12.59 -1.38
C LEU A 58 -0.72 13.12 -1.16
N ASP A 59 -0.87 14.30 -0.54
CA ASP A 59 -2.17 14.93 -0.35
C ASP A 59 -2.83 15.28 -1.70
N LYS A 60 -2.07 15.77 -2.70
CA LYS A 60 -2.59 16.01 -4.06
C LYS A 60 -3.02 14.73 -4.75
N GLN A 61 -2.23 13.67 -4.62
CA GLN A 61 -2.54 12.37 -5.23
C GLN A 61 -3.78 11.73 -4.59
N ALA A 62 -3.92 11.86 -3.27
CA ALA A 62 -5.12 11.44 -2.58
C ALA A 62 -6.36 12.22 -3.06
N ASP A 63 -6.24 13.54 -3.27
CA ASP A 63 -7.32 14.38 -3.80
C ASP A 63 -7.69 14.01 -5.26
N LEU A 64 -6.72 13.62 -6.09
CA LEU A 64 -6.98 13.10 -7.44
C LEU A 64 -7.76 11.79 -7.43
N LEU A 65 -7.47 10.90 -6.47
CA LEU A 65 -8.19 9.64 -6.32
C LEU A 65 -9.57 9.85 -5.71
N LYS A 66 -9.67 10.72 -4.70
CA LYS A 66 -10.92 11.05 -4.02
C LYS A 66 -10.89 12.55 -3.62
N PRO A 67 -11.66 13.41 -4.30
CA PRO A 67 -11.70 14.83 -3.99
C PRO A 67 -12.06 15.09 -2.53
N GLY A 68 -11.27 15.94 -1.88
CA GLY A 68 -11.44 16.27 -0.46
C GLY A 68 -10.82 15.28 0.51
N ALA A 69 -10.12 14.23 0.04
CA ALA A 69 -9.42 13.29 0.91
C ALA A 69 -8.48 14.02 1.88
N ARG A 70 -8.50 13.60 3.15
CA ARG A 70 -7.68 14.14 4.22
C ARG A 70 -6.98 13.01 4.93
N ARG A 71 -5.67 13.16 5.06
CA ARG A 71 -4.83 12.20 5.76
C ARG A 71 -5.27 12.02 7.21
N ARG A 72 -5.38 10.77 7.60
CA ARG A 72 -5.49 10.32 8.99
C ARG A 72 -4.17 9.71 9.40
N SER A 73 -3.58 10.20 10.48
CA SER A 73 -2.35 9.64 11.03
C SER A 73 -2.63 8.30 11.73
N GLN A 74 -2.86 7.25 10.95
CA GLN A 74 -2.88 5.88 11.45
C GLN A 74 -1.84 5.08 10.69
N ALA A 75 -0.90 4.54 11.44
CA ALA A 75 0.17 3.69 10.95
C ALA A 75 -0.09 2.26 11.38
N ILE A 76 -0.18 1.35 10.42
CA ILE A 76 -0.25 -0.08 10.72
C ILE A 76 0.92 -0.72 9.97
N ALA A 77 1.80 -1.41 10.70
CA ALA A 77 2.66 -2.41 10.08
C ALA A 77 1.84 -3.69 10.01
N GLN A 78 1.61 -4.19 8.80
CA GLN A 78 0.89 -5.44 8.65
C GLN A 78 1.70 -6.44 7.82
N PHE A 79 1.53 -7.69 8.21
CA PHE A 79 1.95 -8.88 7.50
C PHE A 79 0.74 -9.70 7.11
N ARG A 80 0.93 -10.50 6.07
CA ARG A 80 0.00 -11.45 5.43
C ARG A 80 -0.82 -10.89 4.28
N PRO A 81 -1.16 -11.76 3.30
CA PRO A 81 -1.79 -11.41 2.04
C PRO A 81 -2.99 -10.46 2.11
N ASN A 82 -3.68 -10.39 3.24
CA ASN A 82 -4.89 -9.59 3.41
C ASN A 82 -4.61 -8.28 4.18
N PRO A 83 -4.15 -7.22 3.52
CA PRO A 83 -4.11 -5.91 4.14
C PRO A 83 -5.55 -5.41 4.41
N PRO A 84 -5.78 -4.44 5.32
CA PRO A 84 -7.11 -4.01 5.70
C PRO A 84 -7.92 -3.62 4.48
N LEU A 85 -9.18 -4.03 4.50
CA LEU A 85 -10.17 -3.42 3.64
C LEU A 85 -10.35 -1.98 4.12
N ALA A 86 -10.06 -1.02 3.26
CA ALA A 86 -10.56 0.33 3.46
C ALA A 86 -12.04 0.39 3.06
N SER A 87 -12.78 1.28 3.69
CA SER A 87 -14.11 1.64 3.21
C SER A 87 -14.03 2.27 1.81
N SER A 88 -15.12 2.19 1.05
CA SER A 88 -15.24 2.90 -0.24
C SER A 88 -15.04 4.41 -0.12
N SER A 89 -15.21 4.96 1.09
CA SER A 89 -14.94 6.35 1.41
C SER A 89 -13.50 6.62 1.81
N GLN A 90 -12.53 5.74 1.58
CA GLN A 90 -11.15 5.97 2.00
C GLN A 90 -10.18 5.84 0.83
N VAL A 91 -9.01 6.47 0.96
CA VAL A 91 -7.84 6.22 0.13
C VAL A 91 -6.75 5.63 1.03
N LEU A 92 -6.12 4.54 0.61
CA LEU A 92 -4.98 3.96 1.32
C LEU A 92 -3.71 4.29 0.57
N LEU A 93 -2.64 4.52 1.33
CA LEU A 93 -1.28 4.52 0.85
C LEU A 93 -0.52 3.38 1.53
N PHE A 94 -0.01 2.45 0.74
CA PHE A 94 0.93 1.44 1.22
C PHE A 94 2.33 1.83 0.85
N ILE A 95 3.25 1.55 1.76
CA ILE A 95 4.69 1.71 1.56
C ILE A 95 5.32 0.37 1.86
N ALA A 96 5.99 -0.22 0.89
CA ALA A 96 6.64 -1.51 1.01
C ALA A 96 7.87 -1.40 1.90
N LEU A 97 7.95 -2.19 2.98
CA LEU A 97 9.18 -2.35 3.77
C LEU A 97 10.02 -3.54 3.29
N THR A 98 9.39 -4.51 2.63
CA THR A 98 10.05 -5.60 1.92
C THR A 98 9.65 -5.56 0.46
N LYS A 99 10.43 -6.20 -0.41
CA LYS A 99 10.03 -6.39 -1.81
C LYS A 99 8.69 -7.14 -1.89
N LEU A 100 7.77 -6.64 -2.70
CA LEU A 100 6.49 -7.26 -3.04
C LEU A 100 6.53 -7.65 -4.51
N ASP A 101 6.53 -8.96 -4.78
CA ASP A 101 6.52 -9.52 -6.13
C ASP A 101 5.63 -10.79 -6.17
N LYS A 102 5.60 -11.47 -7.32
CA LYS A 102 4.74 -12.66 -7.54
C LYS A 102 4.98 -13.78 -6.53
N THR A 103 6.12 -13.79 -5.85
CA THR A 103 6.47 -14.80 -4.84
C THR A 103 6.22 -14.32 -3.42
N ASN A 104 5.98 -13.02 -3.22
CA ASN A 104 5.95 -12.39 -1.90
C ASN A 104 4.77 -11.41 -1.71
N GLY A 105 3.56 -11.80 -2.13
CA GLY A 105 2.33 -11.07 -1.81
C GLY A 105 2.17 -9.73 -2.53
N MET A 106 2.58 -9.65 -3.80
CA MET A 106 2.19 -8.58 -4.71
C MET A 106 0.66 -8.43 -4.83
N PHE A 107 0.20 -7.23 -5.18
CA PHE A 107 -1.21 -6.99 -5.51
C PHE A 107 -1.38 -6.79 -7.00
N SER A 108 -2.60 -7.06 -7.47
CA SER A 108 -3.05 -6.54 -8.75
C SER A 108 -4.30 -5.71 -8.57
N PHE A 109 -4.41 -4.63 -9.32
CA PHE A 109 -5.63 -3.84 -9.40
C PHE A 109 -6.40 -4.18 -10.66
N ILE A 110 -7.72 -4.22 -10.55
CA ILE A 110 -8.61 -4.60 -11.63
C ILE A 110 -9.34 -3.34 -12.09
N GLU A 111 -9.19 -3.02 -13.37
CA GLU A 111 -9.88 -1.90 -14.01
C GLU A 111 -11.34 -2.30 -14.27
N VAL A 112 -12.24 -1.80 -13.41
CA VAL A 112 -13.69 -2.04 -13.54
C VAL A 112 -14.31 -1.01 -14.49
N PRO A 113 -14.93 -1.43 -15.60
CA PRO A 113 -15.66 -0.52 -16.49
C PRO A 113 -16.92 0.03 -15.81
N GLU A 114 -17.18 1.33 -15.96
CA GLU A 114 -18.32 2.01 -15.32
C GLU A 114 -19.69 1.48 -15.77
N ASP A 115 -19.78 1.02 -17.03
CA ASP A 115 -21.02 0.58 -17.65
C ASP A 115 -21.26 -0.93 -17.52
N ASN A 116 -20.36 -1.67 -16.86
CA ASN A 116 -20.35 -3.13 -16.82
C ASN A 116 -20.54 -3.79 -18.20
N SER A 117 -20.16 -3.09 -19.28
CA SER A 117 -20.44 -3.51 -20.65
C SER A 117 -19.59 -4.70 -21.10
N ILE A 118 -18.42 -4.90 -20.47
CA ILE A 118 -17.54 -6.03 -20.74
C ILE A 118 -17.64 -7.10 -19.63
N PRO A 119 -17.68 -8.39 -20.00
CA PRO A 119 -17.64 -9.49 -19.04
C PRO A 119 -16.43 -9.39 -18.11
N ARG A 120 -16.59 -9.81 -16.85
CA ARG A 120 -15.51 -9.79 -15.84
C ARG A 120 -14.24 -10.54 -16.30
N SER A 121 -14.38 -11.56 -17.14
CA SER A 121 -13.26 -12.30 -17.73
C SER A 121 -12.36 -11.47 -18.65
N GLU A 122 -12.85 -10.31 -19.10
CA GLU A 122 -12.14 -9.39 -20.00
C GLU A 122 -11.67 -8.12 -19.31
N TRP A 123 -11.89 -8.00 -17.99
CA TRP A 123 -11.41 -6.86 -17.22
C TRP A 123 -9.87 -6.87 -17.18
N LYS A 124 -9.28 -5.68 -17.34
CA LYS A 124 -7.82 -5.55 -17.31
C LYS A 124 -7.33 -5.63 -15.88
N GLU A 125 -6.29 -6.43 -15.68
CA GLU A 125 -5.60 -6.56 -14.41
C GLU A 125 -4.19 -5.98 -14.57
N GLU A 126 -3.80 -5.12 -13.63
CA GLU A 126 -2.46 -4.54 -13.56
C GLU A 126 -1.75 -5.06 -12.31
N GLU A 127 -0.67 -5.81 -12.50
CA GLU A 127 0.22 -6.26 -11.44
C GLU A 127 1.06 -5.08 -10.91
N VAL A 128 1.09 -4.91 -9.59
CA VAL A 128 1.85 -3.84 -8.91
C VAL A 128 2.94 -4.47 -8.03
N ALA A 129 4.09 -4.73 -8.64
CA ALA A 129 5.31 -5.08 -7.93
C ALA A 129 5.93 -3.82 -7.30
N MET A 130 6.49 -3.96 -6.09
CA MET A 130 7.12 -2.85 -5.37
C MET A 130 8.45 -3.30 -4.76
N GLU A 131 9.48 -2.48 -4.93
CA GLU A 131 10.70 -2.57 -4.15
C GLU A 131 10.51 -1.91 -2.77
N PRO A 132 11.34 -2.25 -1.76
CA PRO A 132 11.30 -1.55 -0.48
C PRO A 132 11.48 -0.04 -0.64
N GLY A 133 10.62 0.74 0.01
CA GLY A 133 10.57 2.20 -0.10
C GLY A 133 9.70 2.73 -1.23
N GLU A 134 9.17 1.87 -2.10
CA GLU A 134 8.09 2.22 -3.02
C GLU A 134 6.73 2.09 -2.34
N GLY A 135 5.70 2.63 -2.98
CA GLY A 135 4.35 2.57 -2.48
C GLY A 135 3.31 2.58 -3.58
N VAL A 136 2.09 2.35 -3.17
CA VAL A 136 0.92 2.49 -4.04
C VAL A 136 -0.20 3.13 -3.24
N MET A 137 -0.88 4.09 -3.86
CA MET A 137 -2.04 4.76 -3.30
C MET A 137 -3.28 4.37 -4.09
N TRP A 138 -4.39 4.05 -3.44
CA TRP A 138 -5.63 3.66 -4.14
C TRP A 138 -6.88 3.92 -3.32
N ARG A 139 -8.03 3.97 -4.00
CA ARG A 139 -9.34 4.10 -3.36
C ARG A 139 -9.77 2.77 -2.72
N GLY A 140 -10.40 2.81 -1.56
CA GLY A 140 -10.88 1.61 -0.88
C GLY A 140 -11.96 0.84 -1.65
N ASP A 141 -12.59 1.47 -2.65
CA ASP A 141 -13.53 0.82 -3.57
C ASP A 141 -12.87 0.15 -4.79
N CYS A 142 -11.54 0.21 -4.93
CA CYS A 142 -10.85 -0.49 -6.01
C CYS A 142 -10.91 -1.99 -5.85
N GLU A 143 -11.40 -2.66 -6.90
CA GLU A 143 -11.29 -4.11 -7.02
C GLU A 143 -9.80 -4.48 -7.13
N ARG A 144 -9.37 -5.40 -6.27
CA ARG A 144 -7.99 -5.88 -6.21
C ARG A 144 -7.93 -7.37 -6.02
N ARG A 145 -6.87 -7.98 -6.54
CA ARG A 145 -6.50 -9.37 -6.26
C ARG A 145 -5.20 -9.38 -5.48
N ILE A 146 -5.17 -10.26 -4.48
CA ILE A 146 -3.96 -10.52 -3.70
C ILE A 146 -3.25 -11.69 -4.38
N GLY A 147 -1.96 -11.51 -4.66
CA GLY A 147 -1.10 -12.55 -5.22
C GLY A 147 -0.73 -13.63 -4.21
N ASP A 148 -0.05 -14.66 -4.70
CA ASP A 148 0.43 -15.77 -3.87
C ASP A 148 1.62 -15.36 -2.98
N GLY A 149 1.91 -16.19 -1.97
CA GLY A 149 3.05 -16.06 -1.08
C GLY A 149 2.67 -15.69 0.36
N ASP A 150 3.71 -15.60 1.22
CA ASP A 150 3.54 -15.36 2.65
C ASP A 150 3.16 -13.89 2.98
N GLY A 151 3.33 -13.00 2.00
CA GLY A 151 3.07 -11.57 2.12
C GLY A 151 4.29 -10.82 2.65
N GLY A 152 4.56 -9.65 2.09
CA GLY A 152 5.59 -8.76 2.62
C GLY A 152 5.12 -7.94 3.82
N ILE A 153 6.01 -7.05 4.28
CA ILE A 153 5.73 -6.09 5.34
C ILE A 153 5.48 -4.73 4.68
N ILE A 154 4.39 -4.10 5.09
CA ILE A 154 3.96 -2.80 4.59
C ILE A 154 3.69 -1.83 5.74
N LEU A 155 3.90 -0.54 5.47
CA LEU A 155 3.32 0.54 6.27
C LEU A 155 2.08 1.07 5.56
N ILE A 156 1.04 1.35 6.32
CA ILE A 156 -0.24 1.85 5.81
C ILE A 156 -0.48 3.25 6.35
N ILE A 157 -0.86 4.18 5.46
CA ILE A 157 -1.41 5.50 5.79
C ILE A 157 -2.82 5.59 5.21
N LEU A 158 -3.79 6.04 6.01
CA LEU A 158 -5.18 6.19 5.58
C LEU A 158 -5.52 7.66 5.29
N TYR A 159 -6.39 7.88 4.31
CA TYR A 159 -7.00 9.17 4.00
C TYR A 159 -8.52 9.00 4.01
N ASP A 160 -9.23 9.85 4.75
CA ASP A 160 -10.70 9.90 4.86
C ASP A 160 -11.30 10.97 3.94
#